data_AF-A0A7W0WP12-F1
#
_entry.id   AF-A0A7W0WP12-F1
#
_cell.length_a   1.000
_cell.length_b   1.000
_cell.length_c   1.000
_cell.angle_alpha   90.00
_cell.angle_beta   90.00
_cell.angle_gamma   90.00
#
_symmetry.space_group_name_H-M   'P 1'
#
loop_
_entity.id
_entity.type
_entity.pdbx_description
1 polymer ?
#
loop_
_entity_poly.entity_id
_entity_poly.type
_entity_poly.pdbx_seq_one_letter_code
_entity_poly.pdbx_strand_id
1 'polypeptide(L)'
;MVSELGGSQISTLLETLPGIANVLRSPVADALGNVIRAGARLAEFHVQDAEELIRYATRRSLLGQDEGDRLLAEIHAAEQRRADKAADRERALKLKARAKGKTVKPVKAVKKVLKASKAAKRR
;
A
#
# COMPACT_ATOMS: atom_id res chain seq x y z
N MET A 1 -15.27 -32.35 -40.08
CA MET A 1 -15.65 -30.94 -39.86
C MET A 1 -15.83 -30.66 -38.37
N VAL A 2 -14.76 -30.77 -37.57
CA VAL A 2 -14.73 -30.50 -36.12
C VAL A 2 -13.53 -29.61 -35.85
N SER A 3 -13.51 -28.43 -36.48
CA SER A 3 -12.48 -27.41 -36.24
C SER A 3 -13.05 -26.00 -36.20
N GLU A 4 -14.24 -25.78 -36.76
CA GLU A 4 -14.87 -24.44 -36.79
C GLU A 4 -15.85 -24.18 -35.65
N LEU A 5 -16.33 -25.22 -34.94
CA LEU A 5 -17.26 -25.04 -33.81
C LEU A 5 -16.57 -24.54 -32.51
N GLY A 6 -15.24 -24.64 -32.39
CA GLY A 6 -14.53 -24.13 -31.22
C GLY A 6 -14.20 -22.63 -31.32
N GLY A 7 -13.87 -22.14 -32.52
CA GLY A 7 -13.41 -20.76 -32.70
C GLY A 7 -14.49 -19.71 -32.47
N SER A 8 -15.69 -19.92 -33.04
CA SER A 8 -16.79 -18.95 -32.90
C SER A 8 -17.35 -18.89 -31.48
N GLN A 9 -17.48 -20.04 -30.80
CA GLN A 9 -17.95 -20.10 -29.41
C GLN A 9 -16.95 -19.48 -28.43
N ILE A 10 -15.65 -19.64 -28.66
CA ILE A 10 -14.60 -18.97 -27.86
C ILE A 10 -14.65 -17.45 -28.10
N SER A 11 -14.80 -17.00 -29.35
CA SER A 11 -14.97 -15.57 -29.64
C SER A 11 -16.22 -14.98 -28.99
N THR A 12 -17.36 -15.69 -29.03
CA THR A 12 -18.59 -15.22 -28.38
C THR A 12 -18.46 -15.21 -26.86
N LEU A 13 -17.77 -16.18 -26.25
CA LEU A 13 -17.44 -16.15 -24.82
C LEU A 13 -16.61 -14.90 -24.50
N LEU A 14 -15.50 -14.69 -25.21
CA LEU A 14 -14.58 -13.54 -25.06
C LEU A 14 -15.28 -12.18 -25.12
N GLU A 15 -16.32 -12.07 -25.94
CA GLU A 15 -17.05 -10.82 -26.19
C GLU A 15 -18.21 -10.58 -25.20
N THR A 16 -18.77 -11.64 -24.60
CA THR A 16 -20.02 -11.57 -23.79
C THR A 16 -19.81 -11.53 -22.28
N LEU A 17 -18.61 -11.82 -21.77
CA LEU A 17 -18.33 -11.83 -20.33
C LEU A 17 -17.33 -10.73 -19.96
N PRO A 18 -17.78 -9.66 -19.27
CA PRO A 18 -16.88 -8.67 -18.69
C PRO A 18 -15.89 -9.39 -17.77
N GLY A 19 -14.60 -9.34 -18.12
CA GLY A 19 -13.53 -9.93 -17.31
C GLY A 19 -12.83 -11.16 -17.90
N ILE A 20 -13.18 -11.68 -19.08
CA ILE A 20 -12.41 -12.79 -19.68
C ILE A 20 -10.96 -12.41 -19.98
N ALA A 21 -10.66 -11.13 -20.21
CA ALA A 21 -9.28 -10.67 -20.30
C ALA A 21 -8.45 -11.02 -19.05
N ASN A 22 -9.08 -11.07 -17.86
CA ASN A 22 -8.44 -11.52 -16.61
C ASN A 22 -8.41 -13.05 -16.48
N VAL A 23 -9.35 -13.76 -17.10
CA VAL A 23 -9.40 -15.24 -17.10
C VAL A 23 -8.34 -15.82 -18.05
N LEU A 24 -8.01 -15.13 -19.13
CA LEU A 24 -6.97 -15.54 -20.09
C LEU A 24 -5.56 -15.06 -19.74
N ARG A 25 -5.44 -14.07 -18.84
CA ARG A 25 -4.13 -13.66 -18.35
C ARG A 25 -3.69 -14.61 -17.27
N SER A 26 -2.55 -15.26 -17.52
CA SER A 26 -1.87 -16.04 -16.49
C SER A 26 -1.55 -15.12 -15.30
N PRO A 27 -1.83 -15.53 -14.04
CA PRO A 27 -1.41 -14.78 -12.86
C PRO A 27 0.07 -14.41 -12.88
N VAL A 28 0.89 -15.28 -13.49
CA VAL A 28 2.34 -15.06 -13.69
C VAL A 28 2.61 -13.92 -14.65
N ALA A 29 1.80 -13.75 -15.70
CA ALA A 29 1.97 -12.68 -16.68
C ALA A 29 1.64 -11.31 -16.07
N ASP A 30 0.60 -11.23 -15.24
CA ASP A 30 0.26 -10.01 -14.51
C ASP A 30 1.34 -9.68 -13.47
N ALA A 31 1.78 -10.67 -12.69
CA ALA A 31 2.87 -10.53 -11.73
C ALA A 31 4.17 -10.05 -12.40
N LEU A 32 4.53 -10.61 -13.56
CA LEU A 32 5.70 -10.21 -14.33
C LEU A 32 5.61 -8.75 -14.75
N GLY A 33 4.49 -8.34 -15.34
CA GLY A 33 4.27 -6.96 -15.77
C GLY A 33 4.31 -5.97 -14.61
N ASN A 34 3.73 -6.35 -13.47
CA ASN A 34 3.71 -5.50 -12.27
C ASN A 34 5.09 -5.34 -11.65
N VAL A 35 5.89 -6.41 -11.53
CA VAL A 35 7.27 -6.34 -11.03
C VAL A 35 8.17 -5.51 -11.95
N ILE A 36 8.01 -5.62 -13.27
CA ILE A 36 8.74 -4.77 -14.22
C ILE A 36 8.40 -3.30 -14.01
N ARG A 37 7.11 -2.96 -13.91
CA ARG A 37 6.66 -1.58 -13.64
C ARG A 37 7.16 -1.06 -12.29
N ALA A 38 7.12 -1.91 -11.25
CA ALA A 38 7.64 -1.57 -9.93
C ALA A 38 9.17 -1.33 -9.96
N GLY A 39 9.92 -2.17 -10.67
CA GLY A 39 11.36 -2.00 -10.89
C GLY A 39 11.70 -0.71 -11.64
N ALA A 40 10.85 -0.32 -12.60
CA ALA A 40 10.93 0.95 -13.31
C ALA A 40 10.40 2.17 -12.51
N ARG A 41 9.96 1.96 -11.25
CA ARG A 41 9.33 2.98 -10.38
C ARG A 41 8.06 3.61 -10.98
N LEU A 42 7.37 2.89 -11.86
CA LEU A 42 6.10 3.28 -12.45
C LEU A 42 4.90 2.80 -11.63
N ALA A 43 5.11 1.85 -10.72
CA ALA A 43 4.11 1.30 -9.82
C ALA A 43 4.74 0.97 -8.47
N GLU A 44 3.90 0.71 -7.47
CA GLU A 44 4.37 0.16 -6.20
C GLU A 44 4.73 -1.32 -6.34
N PHE A 45 5.71 -1.76 -5.57
CA PHE A 45 6.06 -3.17 -5.48
C PHE A 45 5.08 -3.91 -4.58
N HIS A 46 4.45 -4.96 -5.11
CA HIS A 46 3.57 -5.85 -4.36
C HIS A 46 4.25 -7.21 -4.12
N VAL A 47 4.29 -7.64 -2.86
CA VAL A 47 4.91 -8.92 -2.48
C VAL A 47 4.25 -10.11 -3.17
N GLN A 48 2.92 -10.07 -3.34
CA GLN A 48 2.15 -11.14 -3.98
C GLN A 48 2.60 -11.44 -5.41
N ASP A 49 2.98 -10.40 -6.17
CA ASP A 49 3.49 -10.56 -7.53
C ASP A 49 4.84 -11.29 -7.51
N ALA A 50 5.74 -10.90 -6.59
CA ALA A 50 7.03 -11.56 -6.47
C ALA A 50 6.91 -13.02 -6.00
N GLU A 51 5.98 -13.31 -5.08
CA GLU A 51 5.70 -14.67 -4.65
C GLU A 51 5.21 -15.55 -5.81
N GLU A 52 4.31 -15.05 -6.66
CA GLU A 52 3.81 -15.82 -7.80
C GLU A 52 4.93 -16.11 -8.80
N LEU A 53 5.82 -15.14 -9.05
CA LEU A 53 6.98 -15.34 -9.91
C LEU A 53 7.95 -16.38 -9.34
N ILE A 54 8.23 -16.35 -8.03
CA ILE A 54 9.11 -17.34 -7.40
C ILE A 54 8.46 -18.72 -7.45
N ARG A 55 7.19 -18.86 -7.07
CA ARG A 55 6.44 -20.12 -7.17
C ARG A 55 6.43 -20.66 -8.59
N TYR A 56 6.25 -19.80 -9.59
CA TYR A 56 6.31 -20.19 -10.99
C TYR A 56 7.71 -20.67 -11.41
N ALA A 57 8.75 -19.91 -11.08
CA ALA A 57 10.13 -20.24 -11.43
C ALA A 57 10.56 -21.58 -10.80
N THR A 58 10.21 -21.80 -9.54
CA THR A 58 10.44 -23.06 -8.82
C THR A 58 9.68 -24.23 -9.46
N ARG A 59 8.38 -24.06 -9.80
CA ARG A 59 7.60 -25.09 -10.53
C ARG A 59 8.18 -25.44 -11.89
N ARG A 60 8.84 -24.49 -12.55
CA ARG A 60 9.48 -24.67 -13.86
C ARG A 60 10.94 -25.07 -13.79
N SER A 61 11.45 -25.38 -12.59
CA SER A 61 12.87 -25.74 -12.36
C SER A 61 13.86 -24.66 -12.84
N LEU A 62 13.43 -23.40 -12.84
CA LEU A 62 14.29 -22.24 -13.12
C LEU A 62 15.03 -21.77 -11.86
N LEU A 63 14.46 -22.06 -10.68
CA LEU A 63 15.08 -21.85 -9.36
C LEU A 63 15.02 -23.16 -8.56
N GLY A 64 16.03 -23.37 -7.70
CA GLY A 64 15.96 -24.43 -6.70
C GLY A 64 14.90 -24.14 -5.64
N GLN A 65 14.35 -25.19 -4.99
CA GLN A 65 13.40 -25.02 -3.88
C GLN A 65 14.01 -24.17 -2.76
N ASP A 66 15.21 -24.54 -2.29
CA ASP A 66 15.91 -23.80 -1.24
C ASP A 66 16.21 -22.34 -1.60
N GLU A 67 16.50 -22.09 -2.87
CA GLU A 67 16.74 -20.73 -3.38
C GLU A 67 15.43 -19.93 -3.38
N GLY A 68 14.34 -20.52 -3.85
CA GLY A 68 13.01 -19.92 -3.80
C GLY A 68 12.56 -19.58 -2.39
N ASP A 69 12.75 -20.49 -1.43
CA ASP A 69 12.36 -20.28 -0.04
C ASP A 69 13.17 -19.14 0.62
N ARG A 70 14.48 -19.08 0.34
CA ARG A 70 15.34 -17.97 0.80
C ARG A 70 14.88 -16.64 0.24
N LEU A 71 14.59 -16.57 -1.06
CA LEU A 71 14.10 -15.35 -1.71
C LEU A 71 12.76 -14.89 -1.12
N LEU A 72 11.82 -15.81 -0.89
CA LEU A 72 10.55 -15.49 -0.24
C LEU A 72 10.77 -14.90 1.15
N ALA A 73 11.64 -15.52 1.97
CA ALA A 73 11.95 -15.02 3.30
C ALA A 73 12.56 -13.60 3.27
N GLU A 74 13.48 -13.33 2.34
CA GLU A 74 14.08 -12.01 2.17
C GLU A 74 13.05 -10.94 1.79
N ILE A 75 12.14 -11.26 0.88
CA ILE A 75 11.08 -10.34 0.44
C ILE A 75 10.11 -10.03 1.59
N HIS A 76 9.67 -11.05 2.33
CA HIS A 76 8.81 -10.84 3.50
C HIS A 76 9.51 -10.02 4.58
N ALA A 77 10.80 -10.26 4.84
CA ALA A 77 11.57 -9.47 5.78
C ALA A 77 11.71 -8.01 5.32
N ALA A 78 11.90 -7.77 4.01
CA ALA A 78 11.95 -6.42 3.45
C ALA A 78 10.61 -5.69 3.60
N GLU A 79 9.50 -6.37 3.37
CA GLU A 79 8.17 -5.79 3.53
C GLU A 79 7.85 -5.47 4.99
N GLN A 80 8.15 -6.38 5.91
CA GLN A 80 7.99 -6.12 7.34
C GLN A 80 8.79 -4.88 7.78
N ARG A 81 10.04 -4.75 7.33
CA ARG A 81 10.87 -3.57 7.60
C ARG A 81 10.26 -2.28 7.04
N ARG A 82 9.56 -2.34 5.90
CA ARG A 82 8.86 -1.16 5.34
C ARG A 82 7.64 -0.81 6.19
N ALA A 83 6.86 -1.80 6.61
CA ALA A 83 5.71 -1.62 7.50
C ALA A 83 6.12 -1.01 8.84
N ASP A 84 7.16 -1.53 9.48
CA ASP A 84 7.68 -1.03 10.75
C ASP A 84 8.12 0.44 10.63
N LYS A 85 8.87 0.77 9.58
CA LYS A 85 9.28 2.16 9.31
C LYS A 85 8.11 3.10 9.07
N ALA A 86 7.05 2.63 8.42
CA ALA A 86 5.83 3.42 8.22
C ALA A 86 5.12 3.68 9.56
N ALA A 87 4.99 2.66 10.39
CA ALA A 87 4.40 2.77 11.72
C ALA A 87 5.19 3.74 12.64
N ASP A 88 6.52 3.69 12.59
CA ASP A 88 7.37 4.61 13.36
C ASP A 88 7.22 6.06 12.91
N ARG A 89 7.12 6.30 11.59
CA ARG A 89 6.85 7.63 11.05
C ARG A 89 5.49 8.16 11.51
N GLU A 90 4.45 7.32 11.47
CA GLU A 90 3.11 7.70 11.93
C GLU A 90 3.11 8.05 13.43
N ARG A 91 3.74 7.22 14.26
CA ARG A 91 3.91 7.47 15.70
C ARG A 91 4.63 8.79 15.96
N ALA A 92 5.72 9.05 15.23
CA ALA A 92 6.47 10.30 15.34
C ALA A 92 5.63 11.53 14.96
N LEU A 93 4.83 11.44 13.89
CA LEU A 93 3.92 12.50 13.47
C LEU A 93 2.84 12.77 14.54
N LYS A 94 2.26 11.71 15.11
CA LYS A 94 1.24 11.80 16.17
C LYS A 94 1.79 12.44 17.45
N LEU A 95 3.03 12.10 17.83
CA LEU A 95 3.71 12.72 18.97
C LEU A 95 4.01 14.21 18.72
N LYS A 96 4.48 14.56 17.51
CA LYS A 96 4.71 15.96 17.11
C LYS A 96 3.41 16.78 17.11
N ALA A 97 2.30 16.21 16.62
CA ALA A 97 0.99 16.84 16.66
C ALA A 97 0.50 17.09 18.10
N ARG A 98 0.66 16.10 18.99
CA ARG A 98 0.31 16.23 20.43
C ARG A 98 1.16 17.27 21.15
N ALA A 99 2.44 17.39 20.80
CA ALA A 99 3.34 18.40 21.37
C ALA A 99 2.94 19.83 20.95
N LYS A 100 2.57 20.04 19.67
CA LYS A 100 2.08 21.33 19.16
C LYS A 100 0.68 21.71 19.68
N GLY A 101 -0.17 20.73 19.99
CA GLY A 101 -1.49 20.98 20.59
C GLY A 101 -1.45 21.44 22.04
N LYS A 102 -0.33 21.26 22.76
CA LYS A 102 -0.18 21.64 24.18
C LYS A 102 0.32 23.08 24.41
N THR A 103 0.56 23.88 23.38
CA THR A 103 1.09 25.26 23.52
C THR A 103 0.03 26.36 23.54
N VAL A 104 -1.15 26.13 24.13
CA VAL A 104 -2.06 27.23 24.49
C VAL A 104 -2.41 27.16 25.97
N LYS A 105 -1.52 27.67 26.83
CA LYS A 105 -1.91 28.20 28.14
C LYS A 105 -2.24 29.69 27.95
N PRO A 106 -3.51 30.14 28.02
CA PRO A 106 -3.81 31.57 28.03
C PRO A 106 -3.57 32.12 29.43
N VAL A 107 -2.31 32.28 29.84
CA VAL A 107 -1.98 33.05 31.06
C VAL A 107 -1.73 34.50 30.66
N LYS A 108 -2.80 35.27 30.38
CA LYS A 108 -2.81 36.74 30.46
C LYS A 108 -4.19 37.37 30.17
N ALA A 109 -5.23 36.94 30.86
CA ALA A 109 -6.53 37.63 30.82
C ALA A 109 -7.22 37.69 32.18
N VAL A 110 -6.54 38.14 33.25
CA VAL A 110 -7.20 38.41 34.54
C VAL A 110 -6.82 39.74 35.20
N LYS A 111 -5.80 40.48 34.73
CA LYS A 111 -5.39 41.75 35.40
C LYS A 111 -6.05 43.05 34.93
N LYS A 112 -6.93 43.04 33.91
CA LYS A 112 -7.56 44.30 33.40
C LYS A 112 -9.00 44.54 33.87
N VAL A 113 -9.66 43.59 34.53
CA VAL A 113 -11.06 43.75 34.97
C VAL A 113 -11.19 44.38 36.37
N LEU A 114 -10.15 44.32 37.21
CA LEU A 114 -10.21 44.89 38.57
C LEU A 114 -9.94 46.41 38.66
N LYS A 115 -9.59 47.08 37.56
CA LYS A 115 -9.38 48.55 37.57
C LYS A 115 -10.62 49.34 37.13
N ALA A 116 -11.65 48.68 36.60
CA ALA A 116 -12.90 49.33 36.18
C ALA A 116 -13.96 49.40 37.30
N SER A 117 -13.88 48.57 38.34
CA SER A 117 -14.87 48.56 39.42
C SER A 117 -14.61 49.56 40.56
N LYS A 118 -13.47 50.28 40.55
CA LYS A 118 -13.15 51.28 41.60
C LYS A 118 -13.39 52.74 41.18
N ALA A 119 -13.73 53.00 39.92
CA ALA A 119 -14.00 54.35 39.40
C ALA A 119 -15.48 54.74 39.38
N ALA A 120 -16.41 53.80 39.60
CA ALA A 120 -17.86 54.03 39.50
C ALA A 120 -18.58 54.22 40.85
N LYS A 121 -17.86 54.45 41.96
CA LYS A 121 -18.47 54.67 43.30
C LYS A 121 -18.09 55.99 43.96
N ARG A 122 -17.76 57.01 43.17
CA ARG A 122 -17.59 58.40 43.64
C ARG A 122 -17.98 59.35 42.53
N ARG A 123 -19.27 59.61 42.37
CA ARG A 123 -19.83 60.87 41.87
C ARG A 123 -21.33 60.88 42.12
#